data_AF-A0A7S1D3E1-F1
#
_entry.id   AF-A0A7S1D3E1-F1
#
_cell.length_a   1.000
_cell.length_b   1.000
_cell.length_c   1.000
_cell.angle_alpha   90.00
_cell.angle_beta   90.00
_cell.angle_gamma   90.00
#
_symmetry.space_group_name_H-M   'P 1'
#
loop_
_entity.id
_entity.type
_entity.pdbx_description
1 polymer ?
#
loop_
_entity_poly.entity_id
_entity_poly.type
_entity_poly.pdbx_seq_one_letter_code
_entity_poly.pdbx_strand_id
1 'polypeptide(L)'
;SLATNGVLHLWSNIQKTRGDHHAIHDMVEDSINRELSADEHVRLAIYAFLNAFCEELEYRGLWLAEFKLLGRLTPLQANFAQAVCFGVAHYHGIPSGFVGIGLTFIYGLLMGFLFQLCDGLFLPIVAHTIADYFIFAVIARRQHKRE
;
A
#
# COMPACT_ATOMS: atom_id res chain seq x y z
N SER A 1 -6.72 18.68 -7.16
CA SER A 1 -7.54 19.05 -8.33
C SER A 1 -9.01 19.12 -7.89
N LEU A 2 -9.88 19.90 -8.54
CA LEU A 2 -11.33 19.91 -8.23
C LEU A 2 -11.94 18.50 -8.16
N ALA A 3 -11.39 17.57 -8.96
CA ALA A 3 -11.72 16.16 -8.94
C ALA A 3 -11.38 15.44 -7.61
N THR A 4 -10.20 15.67 -7.02
CA THR A 4 -9.84 15.05 -5.73
C THR A 4 -10.75 15.53 -4.60
N ASN A 5 -11.07 16.82 -4.59
CA ASN A 5 -11.97 17.40 -3.58
C ASN A 5 -13.42 16.90 -3.75
N GLY A 6 -13.88 16.69 -4.99
CA GLY A 6 -15.20 16.12 -5.27
C GLY A 6 -15.34 14.65 -4.83
N VAL A 7 -14.30 13.84 -5.09
CA VAL A 7 -14.27 12.42 -4.66
C VAL A 7 -14.26 12.33 -3.13
N LEU A 8 -13.47 13.17 -2.45
CA LEU A 8 -13.43 13.24 -0.99
C LEU A 8 -14.78 13.69 -0.40
N HIS A 9 -15.45 14.66 -1.03
CA HIS A 9 -16.78 15.12 -0.60
C HIS A 9 -17.85 14.04 -0.77
N LEU A 10 -17.86 13.32 -1.89
CA LEU A 10 -18.81 12.24 -2.15
C LEU A 10 -18.57 11.05 -1.20
N TRP A 11 -17.30 10.67 -0.99
CA TRP A 11 -16.91 9.63 -0.04
C TRP A 11 -17.29 10.00 1.40
N SER A 12 -17.02 11.24 1.82
CA SER A 12 -17.44 11.77 3.12
C SER A 12 -18.95 11.68 3.32
N ASN A 13 -19.76 12.05 2.32
CA ASN A 13 -21.21 11.99 2.41
C ASN A 13 -21.78 10.56 2.38
N ILE A 14 -21.10 9.62 1.70
CA ILE A 14 -21.48 8.20 1.73
C ILE A 14 -21.14 7.56 3.09
N GLN A 15 -20.06 8.00 3.75
CA GLN A 15 -19.73 7.56 5.11
C GLN A 15 -20.64 8.21 6.17
N LYS A 16 -21.19 9.40 5.90
CA LYS A 16 -22.17 10.07 6.78
C LYS A 16 -23.39 9.23 7.14
N THR A 17 -23.80 8.32 6.26
CA THR A 17 -25.00 7.49 6.45
C THR A 17 -24.76 6.17 7.19
N ARG A 18 -23.53 5.85 7.62
CA ARG A 18 -23.17 4.50 8.12
C ARG A 18 -22.62 4.35 9.54
N GLY A 19 -22.63 5.39 10.38
CA GLY A 19 -22.42 5.23 11.83
C GLY A 19 -21.15 5.87 12.37
N ASP A 20 -21.28 6.35 13.60
CA ASP A 20 -20.33 6.99 14.51
C ASP A 20 -19.13 7.76 13.91
N HIS A 21 -19.38 9.04 13.61
CA HIS A 21 -18.37 9.98 13.10
C HIS A 21 -17.27 10.32 14.09
N HIS A 22 -17.41 9.98 15.36
CA HIS A 22 -16.37 10.24 16.36
C HIS A 22 -15.08 9.47 16.03
N ALA A 23 -15.17 8.19 15.67
CA ALA A 23 -13.98 7.39 15.37
C ALA A 23 -13.21 7.87 14.14
N ILE A 24 -13.90 8.36 13.10
CA ILE A 24 -13.24 8.92 11.90
C ILE A 24 -12.71 10.33 12.19
N HIS A 25 -13.47 11.15 12.91
CA HIS A 25 -13.03 12.49 13.31
C HIS A 25 -11.79 12.43 14.21
N ASP A 26 -11.80 11.56 15.22
CA ASP A 26 -10.66 11.31 16.11
C ASP A 26 -9.47 10.77 15.31
N MET A 27 -9.69 9.85 14.38
CA MET A 27 -8.63 9.32 13.51
C MET A 27 -8.03 10.38 12.57
N VAL A 28 -8.86 11.32 12.10
CA VAL A 28 -8.46 12.45 11.25
C VAL A 28 -7.71 13.48 12.10
N GLU A 29 -8.26 13.94 13.21
CA GLU A 29 -7.59 14.84 14.16
C GLU A 29 -6.25 14.24 14.64
N ASP A 30 -6.20 12.96 15.01
CA ASP A 30 -4.97 12.26 15.39
C ASP A 30 -3.93 12.18 14.26
N SER A 31 -4.37 12.22 13.00
CA SER A 31 -3.45 12.25 11.85
C SER A 31 -2.99 13.66 11.45
N ILE A 32 -3.67 14.71 11.91
CA ILE A 32 -3.39 16.11 11.58
C ILE A 32 -2.50 16.77 12.65
N ASN A 33 -2.54 16.30 13.91
CA ASN A 33 -1.94 17.00 15.04
C ASN A 33 -0.40 17.00 15.12
N ARG A 34 0.30 16.32 14.20
CA ARG A 34 1.77 16.34 14.12
C ARG A 34 2.24 16.66 12.71
N GLU A 35 2.93 17.78 12.58
CA GLU A 35 3.74 18.05 11.40
C GLU A 35 5.04 17.23 11.49
N LEU A 36 5.45 16.64 10.37
CA LEU A 36 6.71 15.91 10.28
C LEU A 36 7.80 16.90 9.89
N SER A 37 8.94 16.79 10.56
CA SER A 37 10.15 17.55 10.21
C SER A 37 10.70 17.11 8.84
N ALA A 38 11.55 17.97 8.24
CA ALA A 38 12.18 17.65 6.95
C ALA A 38 13.05 16.39 7.02
N ASP A 39 13.75 16.15 8.14
CA ASP A 39 14.57 14.96 8.30
C ASP A 39 13.73 13.69 8.47
N GLU A 40 12.57 13.77 9.13
CA GLU A 40 11.62 12.66 9.20
C GLU A 40 11.07 12.32 7.82
N HIS A 41 10.68 13.33 7.04
CA HIS A 41 10.23 13.13 5.67
C HIS A 41 11.29 12.41 4.81
N VAL A 42 12.55 12.81 4.92
CA VAL A 42 13.67 12.16 4.21
C VAL A 42 13.84 10.71 4.66
N ARG A 43 13.84 10.45 5.98
CA ARG A 43 13.98 9.08 6.51
C ARG A 43 12.83 8.17 6.06
N LEU A 44 11.60 8.65 6.14
CA LEU A 44 10.41 7.90 5.71
C LEU A 44 10.46 7.60 4.21
N ALA A 45 10.91 8.54 3.39
CA ALA A 45 11.08 8.31 1.95
C ALA A 45 12.14 7.24 1.65
N ILE A 46 13.26 7.23 2.41
CA ILE A 46 14.30 6.20 2.28
C ILE A 46 13.75 4.83 2.71
N TYR A 47 13.06 4.75 3.84
CA TYR A 47 12.46 3.49 4.30
C TYR A 47 11.41 2.98 3.33
N ALA A 48 10.55 3.86 2.81
CA ALA A 48 9.54 3.50 1.82
C ALA A 48 10.17 2.96 0.53
N PHE A 49 11.25 3.60 0.05
CA PHE A 49 11.97 3.12 -1.13
C PHE A 49 12.61 1.76 -0.89
N LEU A 50 13.31 1.57 0.23
CA LEU A 50 13.97 0.30 0.54
C LEU A 50 12.95 -0.83 0.73
N ASN A 51 11.82 -0.54 1.39
CA ASN A 51 10.73 -1.50 1.56
C ASN A 51 10.17 -1.94 0.21
N ALA A 52 9.70 -0.96 -0.58
CA ALA A 52 9.18 -1.16 -1.92
C ALA A 52 10.17 -1.90 -2.84
N PHE A 53 11.46 -1.54 -2.80
CA PHE A 53 12.48 -2.18 -3.61
C PHE A 53 12.65 -3.66 -3.27
N CYS A 54 12.76 -4.00 -1.97
CA CYS A 54 12.88 -5.38 -1.52
C CYS A 54 11.64 -6.20 -1.85
N GLU A 55 10.44 -5.68 -1.56
CA GLU A 55 9.19 -6.38 -1.81
C GLU A 55 8.94 -6.57 -3.31
N GLU A 56 9.14 -5.55 -4.16
CA GLU A 56 8.96 -5.72 -5.59
C GLU A 56 9.99 -6.67 -6.22
N LEU A 57 11.25 -6.64 -5.76
CA LEU A 57 12.25 -7.61 -6.19
C LEU A 57 11.85 -9.04 -5.82
N GLU A 58 11.42 -9.26 -4.57
CA GLU A 58 11.01 -10.58 -4.12
C GLU A 58 9.78 -11.04 -4.91
N TYR A 59 8.69 -10.30 -4.89
CA TYR A 59 7.42 -10.79 -5.41
C TYR A 59 7.32 -10.72 -6.94
N ARG A 60 7.89 -9.71 -7.60
CA ARG A 60 7.80 -9.55 -9.07
C ARG A 60 9.06 -10.05 -9.75
N GLY A 61 10.22 -9.74 -9.18
CA GLY A 61 11.52 -10.18 -9.69
C GLY A 61 11.78 -11.68 -9.52
N LEU A 62 11.34 -12.28 -8.40
CA LEU A 62 11.52 -13.71 -8.14
C LEU A 62 10.20 -14.48 -8.30
N TRP A 63 9.23 -14.32 -7.40
CA TRP A 63 8.03 -15.17 -7.36
C TRP A 63 7.25 -15.17 -8.67
N LEU A 64 6.89 -13.99 -9.20
CA LEU A 64 6.16 -13.87 -10.47
C LEU A 64 6.98 -14.40 -11.66
N ALA A 65 8.27 -14.10 -11.69
CA ALA A 65 9.17 -14.55 -12.75
C ALA A 65 9.29 -16.08 -12.77
N GLU A 66 9.51 -16.70 -11.60
CA GLU A 66 9.59 -18.15 -11.44
C GLU A 66 8.27 -18.84 -11.79
N PHE A 67 7.13 -18.28 -11.36
CA PHE A 67 5.82 -18.82 -11.73
C PHE A 67 5.54 -18.78 -13.24
N LYS A 68 6.08 -17.78 -13.95
CA LYS A 68 6.05 -17.74 -15.43
C LYS A 68 7.03 -18.75 -16.03
N LEU A 69 8.25 -18.84 -15.50
CA LEU A 69 9.33 -19.68 -16.02
C LEU A 69 9.05 -21.18 -15.92
N LEU A 70 8.40 -21.62 -14.85
CA LEU A 70 8.03 -23.02 -14.65
C LEU A 70 7.01 -23.53 -15.70
N GLY A 71 6.52 -22.67 -16.59
CA GLY A 71 5.72 -23.03 -17.77
C GLY A 71 4.33 -23.60 -17.45
N ARG A 72 3.95 -23.65 -16.18
CA ARG A 72 2.72 -24.26 -15.70
C ARG A 72 1.57 -23.26 -15.54
N LEU A 73 1.87 -21.97 -15.48
CA LEU A 73 0.89 -20.91 -15.21
C LEU A 73 0.87 -19.88 -16.33
N THR A 74 -0.33 -19.48 -16.73
CA THR A 74 -0.53 -18.28 -17.56
C THR A 74 -0.08 -17.02 -16.81
N PRO A 75 0.23 -15.90 -17.50
CA PRO A 75 0.61 -14.65 -16.84
C PRO A 75 -0.39 -14.19 -15.78
N LEU A 76 -1.69 -14.39 -16.02
CA LEU A 76 -2.74 -14.06 -15.07
C LEU A 76 -2.70 -14.97 -13.83
N GLN A 77 -2.54 -16.28 -14.01
CA GLN A 77 -2.43 -17.23 -12.89
C GLN A 77 -1.16 -17.00 -12.07
N ALA A 78 -0.04 -16.71 -12.73
CA ALA A 78 1.21 -16.37 -12.05
C ALA A 78 1.06 -15.08 -11.23
N ASN A 79 0.39 -14.06 -11.79
CA ASN A 79 0.09 -12.81 -11.06
C ASN A 79 -0.83 -13.06 -9.85
N PHE A 80 -1.86 -13.88 -10.03
CA PHE A 80 -2.74 -14.26 -8.93
C PHE A 80 -1.99 -15.00 -7.81
N ALA A 81 -1.16 -15.98 -8.16
CA ALA A 81 -0.41 -16.78 -7.19
C ALA A 81 0.59 -15.93 -6.38
N GLN A 82 1.35 -15.05 -7.03
CA GLN A 82 2.27 -14.15 -6.30
C GLN A 82 1.49 -13.18 -5.41
N ALA A 83 0.35 -12.67 -5.87
CA ALA A 83 -0.47 -11.74 -5.10
C ALA A 83 -1.06 -12.39 -3.85
N VAL A 84 -1.43 -13.67 -3.92
CA VAL A 84 -1.84 -14.45 -2.73
C VAL A 84 -0.69 -14.54 -1.73
N CYS A 85 0.52 -14.86 -2.19
CA CYS A 85 1.70 -14.94 -1.31
C CYS A 85 2.01 -13.59 -0.66
N PHE A 86 1.96 -12.51 -1.45
CA PHE A 86 2.12 -11.13 -0.99
C PHE A 86 1.09 -10.78 0.07
N GLY A 87 -0.19 -11.05 -0.20
CA GLY A 87 -1.28 -10.75 0.73
C GLY A 87 -1.12 -11.49 2.06
N VAL A 88 -0.83 -12.80 2.02
CA VAL A 88 -0.66 -13.62 3.24
C VAL A 88 0.52 -13.14 4.09
N ALA A 89 1.64 -12.76 3.46
CA ALA A 89 2.79 -12.21 4.18
C ALA A 89 2.45 -10.93 4.98
N HIS A 90 1.43 -10.21 4.54
CA HIS A 90 0.94 -8.98 5.16
C HIS A 90 -0.12 -9.19 6.26
N TYR A 91 -0.30 -10.42 6.77
CA TYR A 91 -1.24 -10.66 7.87
C TYR A 91 -0.96 -9.79 9.11
N HIS A 92 0.31 -9.51 9.40
CA HIS A 92 0.73 -8.61 10.48
C HIS A 92 1.05 -7.19 10.01
N GLY A 93 0.68 -6.84 8.76
CA GLY A 93 0.86 -5.51 8.18
C GLY A 93 -0.13 -4.49 8.74
N ILE A 94 -0.24 -3.34 8.06
CA ILE A 94 -1.13 -2.24 8.46
C ILE A 94 -2.07 -1.90 7.29
N PRO A 95 -3.40 -2.11 7.45
CA PRO A 95 -4.08 -2.75 8.58
C PRO A 95 -3.74 -4.24 8.69
N SER A 96 -3.84 -4.81 9.90
CA SER A 96 -3.55 -6.23 10.15
C SER A 96 -4.76 -7.14 9.93
N GLY A 97 -4.53 -8.45 9.94
CA GLY A 97 -5.55 -9.48 9.79
C GLY A 97 -6.04 -9.66 8.35
N PHE A 98 -7.23 -10.27 8.20
CA PHE A 98 -7.78 -10.60 6.88
C PHE A 98 -8.09 -9.38 6.01
N VAL A 99 -8.39 -8.23 6.63
CA VAL A 99 -8.56 -6.97 5.89
C VAL A 99 -7.24 -6.55 5.26
N GLY A 100 -6.14 -6.62 6.01
CA GLY A 100 -4.79 -6.41 5.53
C GLY A 100 -4.42 -7.31 4.36
N ILE A 101 -4.65 -8.62 4.52
CA ILE A 101 -4.43 -9.61 3.45
C ILE A 101 -5.21 -9.21 2.18
N GLY A 102 -6.50 -8.87 2.31
CA GLY A 102 -7.33 -8.54 1.16
C GLY A 102 -6.85 -7.29 0.41
N LEU A 103 -6.49 -6.24 1.14
CA LEU A 103 -6.00 -4.99 0.55
C LEU A 103 -4.65 -5.19 -0.14
N THR A 104 -3.71 -5.86 0.52
CA THR A 104 -2.38 -6.14 -0.02
C THR A 104 -2.43 -7.14 -1.16
N PHE A 105 -3.34 -8.12 -1.14
CA PHE A 105 -3.62 -8.99 -2.30
C PHE A 105 -4.04 -8.17 -3.53
N ILE A 106 -5.02 -7.27 -3.39
CA ILE A 106 -5.47 -6.40 -4.50
C ILE A 106 -4.31 -5.51 -4.98
N TYR A 107 -3.57 -4.92 -4.05
CA TYR A 107 -2.40 -4.11 -4.36
C TYR A 107 -1.34 -4.91 -5.14
N GLY A 108 -1.05 -6.14 -4.69
CA GLY A 108 -0.09 -7.03 -5.32
C GLY A 108 -0.53 -7.48 -6.72
N LEU A 109 -1.82 -7.68 -6.96
CA LEU A 109 -2.34 -7.91 -8.31
C LEU A 109 -2.05 -6.72 -9.24
N LEU A 110 -2.31 -5.49 -8.77
CA LEU A 110 -2.07 -4.27 -9.54
C LEU A 110 -0.58 -4.09 -9.85
N MET A 111 0.31 -4.30 -8.87
CA MET A 111 1.75 -4.22 -9.09
C MET A 111 2.25 -5.30 -10.05
N GLY A 112 1.73 -6.53 -9.94
CA GLY A 112 2.06 -7.59 -10.88
C GLY A 112 1.56 -7.32 -12.30
N PHE A 113 0.39 -6.68 -12.48
CA PHE A 113 -0.05 -6.21 -13.79
C PHE A 113 0.85 -5.10 -14.32
N LEU A 114 1.23 -4.14 -13.49
CA LEU A 114 2.13 -3.05 -13.87
C LEU A 114 3.50 -3.58 -14.30
N PHE A 115 4.05 -4.55 -13.57
CA PHE A 115 5.26 -5.27 -13.95
C PHE A 115 5.12 -5.97 -15.31
N GLN A 116 4.00 -6.66 -15.55
CA GLN A 116 3.75 -7.36 -16.82
C GLN A 116 3.52 -6.43 -18.01
N LEU A 117 2.87 -5.27 -17.79
CA LEU A 117 2.60 -4.27 -18.83
C LEU A 117 3.87 -3.54 -19.26
N CYS A 118 4.81 -3.34 -18.34
CA CYS A 118 6.02 -2.54 -18.57
C CYS A 118 7.28 -3.39 -18.70
N ASP A 119 7.16 -4.70 -18.51
CA ASP A 119 8.24 -5.69 -18.51
C ASP A 119 9.44 -5.24 -17.65
N GLY A 120 9.16 -4.73 -16.46
CA GLY A 120 10.18 -4.14 -15.61
C GLY A 120 9.70 -3.71 -14.23
N LEU A 121 10.65 -3.59 -13.31
CA LEU A 121 10.39 -3.29 -11.90
C LEU A 121 10.29 -1.78 -11.58
N PHE A 122 10.72 -0.91 -12.49
CA PHE A 122 10.80 0.52 -12.21
C PHE A 122 9.46 1.14 -11.78
N LEU A 123 8.40 0.92 -12.56
CA LEU A 123 7.08 1.48 -12.24
C LEU A 123 6.44 0.85 -11.00
N PRO A 124 6.48 -0.47 -10.79
CA PRO A 124 6.09 -1.08 -9.51
C PRO A 124 6.82 -0.47 -8.31
N ILE A 125 8.14 -0.35 -8.37
CA ILE A 125 8.95 0.21 -7.27
C ILE A 125 8.54 1.66 -6.97
N VAL A 126 8.37 2.50 -7.99
CA VAL A 126 7.95 3.89 -7.81
C VAL A 126 6.55 3.96 -7.19
N ALA A 127 5.58 3.20 -7.72
CA ALA A 127 4.21 3.20 -7.21
C ALA A 127 4.14 2.70 -5.75
N HIS A 128 4.93 1.68 -5.41
CA HIS A 128 5.02 1.12 -4.07
C HIS A 128 5.73 2.06 -3.09
N THR A 129 6.83 2.67 -3.50
CA THR A 129 7.51 3.70 -2.69
C THR A 129 6.56 4.83 -2.30
N ILE A 130 5.71 5.28 -3.23
CA ILE A 130 4.73 6.34 -2.95
C ILE A 130 3.68 5.86 -1.94
N ALA A 131 3.15 4.64 -2.12
CA ALA A 131 2.15 4.06 -1.21
C ALA A 131 2.70 3.93 0.21
N ASP A 132 3.89 3.33 0.36
CA ASP A 132 4.55 3.12 1.64
C ASP A 132 4.89 4.42 2.33
N TYR A 133 5.37 5.42 1.58
CA TYR A 133 5.65 6.74 2.14
C TYR A 133 4.42 7.34 2.82
N PHE A 134 3.24 7.27 2.18
CA PHE A 134 2.01 7.79 2.79
C PHE A 134 1.57 6.97 4.00
N ILE A 135 1.69 5.64 3.94
CA ILE A 135 1.37 4.76 5.08
C ILE A 135 2.29 5.08 6.26
N PHE A 136 3.60 5.16 6.05
CA PHE A 136 4.58 5.46 7.08
C PHE A 136 4.40 6.86 7.66
N ALA A 137 4.10 7.85 6.81
CA ALA A 137 3.79 9.21 7.27
C ALA A 137 2.54 9.25 8.16
N VAL A 138 1.47 8.54 7.79
CA VAL A 138 0.25 8.45 8.62
C VAL A 138 0.53 7.78 9.95
N ILE A 139 1.31 6.69 9.96
CA ILE A 139 1.69 5.99 11.19
C ILE A 139 2.55 6.86 12.09
N ALA A 140 3.57 7.51 11.53
CA ALA A 140 4.47 8.39 12.27
C ALA A 140 3.67 9.51 12.95
N ARG A 141 2.73 10.15 12.25
CA ARG A 141 1.88 11.19 12.85
C ARG A 141 1.03 10.68 14.02
N ARG A 142 0.56 9.43 13.96
CA ARG A 142 -0.26 8.82 15.02
C ARG A 142 0.54 8.37 16.26
N GLN A 143 1.79 7.93 16.11
CA GLN A 143 2.55 7.31 17.22
C GLN A 143 2.99 8.28 18.33
N HIS A 144 2.95 9.60 18.12
CA HIS A 144 3.34 10.59 19.14
C HIS A 144 2.40 10.65 20.35
N LYS A 145 1.21 10.05 20.30
CA LYS A 145 0.23 10.06 21.42
C LYS A 145 0.39 8.92 22.43
N ARG A 146 1.37 8.02 22.29
CA ARG A 146 1.52 6.81 23.14
C ARG A 146 2.68 6.85 24.15
N GLU A 147 3.24 8.02 24.40
CA GLU A 147 4.18 8.30 25.51
C GLU A 147 3.56 9.29 26.48
#